data_AF-A0A9E6CSL2-F1
#
_entry.id   AF-A0A9E6CSL2-F1
#
_cell.length_a   1.000
_cell.length_b   1.000
_cell.length_c   1.000
_cell.angle_alpha   90.00
_cell.angle_beta   90.00
_cell.angle_gamma   90.00
#
_symmetry.space_group_name_H-M   'P 1'
#
loop_
_entity.id
_entity.type
_entity.pdbx_description
1 polymer ?
#
loop_
_entity_poly.entity_id
_entity_poly.type
_entity_poly.pdbx_seq_one_letter_code
_entity_poly.pdbx_strand_id
1 'polypeptide(L)'
;MTEETYHAVRDYAFNLANFMIRNYDDAEDIAQIVSLKFLLNEDKIIKPLAWSATVIKNEVYKRAKKTKGLEKLLEKTELEKIEEKLDDACSVDKYSEKYISISDAKTLLKRSDYRIFKLWLNADFNVKKVANKLKLSYNATRSKVYKMKKNLRAEKLKQQGWLGSKDIIDYNTNKNIITFINTFVKKMEKRDFDHLRSYFEYIEIEKITKLDIKQIFNYDILLLKRNLYELYIPYEDSKSKVQFCIFRFKLDKQNHIKITKFFAKPTKVVKINMPKKEALKMLPRMEKGVLPISAEEVIKILKKKDP
;
A
#
# COMPACT_ATOMS: atom_id res chain seq x y z
N MET A 1 -11.91 -4.99 39.49
CA MET A 1 -11.25 -5.78 38.44
C MET A 1 -11.35 -7.25 38.75
N THR A 2 -11.55 -8.13 37.77
CA THR A 2 -11.16 -9.54 37.95
C THR A 2 -9.70 -9.69 37.53
N GLU A 3 -8.94 -10.47 38.28
CA GLU A 3 -7.54 -10.83 37.96
C GLU A 3 -7.42 -11.42 36.54
N GLU A 4 -8.44 -12.17 36.12
CA GLU A 4 -8.61 -12.69 34.75
C GLU A 4 -8.64 -11.58 33.69
N THR A 5 -9.32 -10.45 33.94
CA THR A 5 -9.39 -9.33 32.99
C THR A 5 -8.02 -8.66 32.83
N TYR A 6 -7.27 -8.55 33.93
CA TYR A 6 -5.91 -7.99 33.91
C TYR A 6 -4.96 -8.87 33.09
N HIS A 7 -4.95 -10.18 33.32
CA HIS A 7 -4.14 -11.12 32.56
C HIS A 7 -4.53 -11.12 31.07
N ALA A 8 -5.83 -11.11 30.77
CA ALA A 8 -6.30 -11.02 29.39
C ALA A 8 -5.81 -9.75 28.68
N VAL A 9 -5.83 -8.60 29.35
CA VAL A 9 -5.32 -7.33 28.78
C VAL A 9 -3.80 -7.37 28.60
N ARG A 10 -3.04 -7.88 29.58
CA ARG A 10 -1.58 -7.98 29.51
C ARG A 10 -1.15 -8.90 28.36
N ASP A 11 -1.72 -10.09 28.30
CA ASP A 11 -1.34 -11.10 27.30
C ASP A 11 -1.78 -10.66 25.89
N TYR A 12 -2.96 -10.02 25.78
CA TYR A 12 -3.38 -9.38 24.54
C TYR A 12 -2.46 -8.24 24.13
N ALA A 13 -1.98 -7.43 25.09
CA ALA A 13 -1.05 -6.34 24.83
C ALA A 13 0.30 -6.82 24.34
N PHE A 14 0.86 -7.83 24.99
CA PHE A 14 2.11 -8.46 24.57
C PHE A 14 1.99 -9.07 23.17
N ASN A 15 0.96 -9.89 22.94
CA ASN A 15 0.76 -10.56 21.66
C ASN A 15 0.55 -9.56 20.52
N LEU A 16 -0.24 -8.51 20.74
CA LEU A 16 -0.48 -7.49 19.73
C LEU A 16 0.74 -6.59 19.50
N ALA A 17 1.47 -6.20 20.55
CA ALA A 17 2.70 -5.41 20.41
C ALA A 17 3.81 -6.20 19.70
N ASN A 18 3.99 -7.48 20.07
CA ASN A 18 4.94 -8.39 19.43
C ASN A 18 4.58 -8.63 17.96
N PHE A 19 3.29 -8.80 17.66
CA PHE A 19 2.80 -8.88 16.28
C PHE A 19 3.14 -7.62 15.47
N MET A 20 2.99 -6.43 16.07
CA MET A 20 3.19 -5.14 15.39
C MET A 20 4.68 -4.77 15.22
N ILE A 21 5.51 -4.97 16.23
CA ILE A 21 6.91 -4.50 16.24
C ILE A 21 7.88 -5.63 15.88
N ARG A 22 7.55 -6.88 16.19
CA ARG A 22 8.42 -8.07 16.03
C ARG A 22 9.76 -7.95 16.75
N ASN A 23 9.76 -7.26 17.88
CA ASN A 23 10.84 -7.22 18.85
C ASN A 23 10.23 -7.63 20.19
N TYR A 24 10.82 -8.66 20.82
CA TYR A 24 10.32 -9.24 22.05
C TYR A 24 10.43 -8.25 23.22
N ASP A 25 11.61 -7.65 23.39
CA ASP A 25 11.91 -6.74 24.50
C ASP A 25 11.02 -5.48 24.43
N ASP A 26 10.86 -4.91 23.23
CA ASP A 26 9.96 -3.77 23.04
C ASP A 26 8.48 -4.13 23.23
N ALA A 27 8.09 -5.35 22.90
CA ALA A 27 6.72 -5.82 23.09
C ALA A 27 6.40 -6.06 24.56
N GLU A 28 7.37 -6.56 25.33
CA GLU A 28 7.26 -6.73 26.78
C GLU A 28 7.14 -5.36 27.47
N ASP A 29 7.98 -4.40 27.12
CA ASP A 29 7.90 -3.03 27.63
C ASP A 29 6.53 -2.38 27.35
N ILE A 30 6.01 -2.55 26.12
CA ILE A 30 4.70 -1.99 25.75
C ILE A 30 3.58 -2.70 26.50
N ALA A 31 3.66 -4.02 26.69
CA ALA A 31 2.69 -4.76 27.48
C ALA A 31 2.66 -4.25 28.93
N GLN A 32 3.83 -4.04 29.55
CA GLN A 32 3.94 -3.48 30.89
C GLN A 32 3.34 -2.07 30.98
N ILE A 33 3.64 -1.19 30.00
CA ILE A 33 3.08 0.17 29.95
C ILE A 33 1.55 0.14 29.82
N VAL A 34 1.01 -0.76 28.99
CA VAL A 34 -0.44 -0.89 28.77
C VAL A 34 -1.12 -1.43 30.02
N SER A 35 -0.53 -2.42 30.68
CA SER A 35 -1.01 -2.98 31.96
C SER A 35 -1.02 -1.93 33.06
N LEU A 36 0.02 -1.11 33.20
CA LEU A 36 0.07 -0.02 34.16
C LEU A 36 -1.02 1.03 33.88
N LYS A 37 -1.19 1.43 32.62
CA LYS A 37 -2.24 2.38 32.24
C LYS A 37 -3.64 1.83 32.47
N PHE A 38 -3.82 0.53 32.31
CA PHE A 38 -5.08 -0.15 32.54
C PHE A 38 -5.45 -0.11 34.02
N LEU A 39 -4.51 -0.47 34.91
CA LEU A 39 -4.70 -0.40 36.36
C LEU A 39 -5.03 1.02 36.83
N LEU A 40 -4.36 2.04 36.27
CA LEU A 40 -4.54 3.44 36.65
C LEU A 40 -5.84 4.09 36.16
N ASN A 41 -6.57 3.47 35.23
CA ASN A 41 -7.78 4.04 34.64
C ASN A 41 -8.93 3.02 34.59
N GLU A 42 -8.87 1.98 35.41
CA GLU A 42 -9.83 0.86 35.38
C GLU A 42 -11.28 1.33 35.43
N ASP A 43 -11.56 2.26 36.34
CA ASP A 43 -12.87 2.85 36.63
C ASP A 43 -13.54 3.48 35.39
N LYS A 44 -12.74 3.87 34.39
CA LYS A 44 -13.19 4.57 33.18
C LYS A 44 -13.25 3.66 31.95
N ILE A 45 -12.86 2.39 32.05
CA ILE A 45 -12.67 1.51 30.89
C ILE A 45 -13.83 0.51 30.79
N ILE A 46 -14.78 0.81 29.90
CA ILE A 46 -15.96 -0.03 29.64
C ILE A 46 -15.60 -1.28 28.80
N LYS A 47 -14.59 -1.19 27.92
CA LYS A 47 -14.18 -2.28 27.01
C LYS A 47 -12.66 -2.50 27.05
N PRO A 48 -12.14 -3.29 28.01
CA PRO A 48 -10.70 -3.45 28.26
C PRO A 48 -9.86 -3.85 27.04
N LEU A 49 -10.32 -4.80 26.22
CA LEU A 49 -9.57 -5.26 25.03
C LEU A 49 -9.57 -4.25 23.87
N ALA A 50 -10.70 -3.56 23.65
CA ALA A 50 -10.79 -2.53 22.61
C ALA A 50 -9.99 -1.27 23.00
N TRP A 51 -10.05 -0.91 24.29
CA TRP A 51 -9.26 0.17 24.86
C TRP A 51 -7.76 -0.14 24.79
N SER A 52 -7.34 -1.32 25.25
CA SER A 52 -5.93 -1.74 25.21
C SER A 52 -5.41 -1.78 23.78
N ALA A 53 -6.17 -2.28 22.80
CA ALA A 53 -5.80 -2.23 21.38
C ALA A 53 -5.45 -0.81 20.89
N THR A 54 -6.17 0.20 21.38
CA THR A 54 -5.95 1.60 21.04
C THR A 54 -4.68 2.14 21.73
N VAL A 55 -4.50 1.83 23.01
CA VAL A 55 -3.32 2.24 23.77
C VAL A 55 -2.05 1.58 23.23
N ILE A 56 -2.09 0.29 22.91
CA ILE A 56 -0.99 -0.46 22.28
C ILE A 56 -0.59 0.22 20.97
N LYS A 57 -1.54 0.51 20.07
CA LYS A 57 -1.26 1.20 18.80
C LYS A 57 -0.60 2.56 19.03
N ASN A 58 -1.06 3.32 20.03
CA ASN A 58 -0.49 4.63 20.36
C ASN A 58 0.93 4.52 20.93
N GLU A 59 1.21 3.55 21.79
CA GLU A 59 2.55 3.34 22.36
C GLU A 59 3.53 2.79 21.33
N VAL A 60 3.10 1.84 20.50
CA VAL A 60 3.86 1.37 19.32
C VAL A 60 4.20 2.56 18.42
N TYR A 61 3.23 3.43 18.13
CA TYR A 61 3.44 4.60 17.28
C TYR A 61 4.37 5.64 17.91
N LYS A 62 4.23 5.92 19.21
CA LYS A 62 5.13 6.82 19.94
C LYS A 62 6.56 6.30 19.97
N ARG A 63 6.74 4.99 20.18
CA ARG A 63 8.06 4.36 20.20
C ARG A 63 8.67 4.39 18.80
N ALA A 64 7.93 4.03 17.77
CA ALA A 64 8.34 4.22 16.38
C ALA A 64 8.68 5.68 16.05
N LYS A 65 7.96 6.65 16.62
CA LYS A 65 8.25 8.09 16.46
C LYS A 65 9.51 8.53 17.22
N LYS A 66 9.79 7.97 18.41
CA LYS A 66 11.02 8.22 19.17
C LYS A 66 12.24 7.58 18.49
N THR A 67 12.11 6.38 17.93
CA THR A 67 13.13 5.75 17.09
C THR A 67 13.40 6.56 15.82
N LYS A 68 12.35 7.14 15.20
CA LYS A 68 12.45 8.13 14.11
C LYS A 68 13.09 9.47 14.51
N GLY A 69 13.31 9.73 15.81
CA GLY A 69 14.05 10.89 16.30
C GLY A 69 15.57 10.77 16.10
N LEU A 70 16.11 9.55 15.97
CA LEU A 70 17.52 9.30 15.67
C LEU A 70 17.80 9.00 14.18
N GLU A 71 16.80 8.58 13.40
CA GLU A 71 16.97 8.18 12.00
C GLU A 71 16.62 9.30 11.00
N LYS A 72 17.27 10.46 11.16
CA LYS A 72 17.26 11.53 10.14
C LYS A 72 18.24 11.25 8.98
N LEU A 73 18.72 10.02 8.82
CA LEU A 73 19.64 9.59 7.78
C LEU A 73 19.26 8.16 7.37
N LEU A 74 19.14 7.91 6.06
CA LEU A 74 19.07 6.63 5.33
C LEU A 74 17.70 6.22 4.75
N GLU A 75 17.59 6.55 3.46
CA GLU A 75 17.25 5.66 2.33
C GLU A 75 16.55 4.31 2.58
N LYS A 76 15.52 4.09 1.74
CA LYS A 76 14.72 2.88 1.49
C LYS A 76 13.54 2.58 2.44
N THR A 77 12.34 2.58 1.83
CA THR A 77 11.34 1.48 1.96
C THR A 77 10.49 1.36 3.23
N GLU A 78 9.97 2.44 3.83
CA GLU A 78 8.92 2.30 4.86
C GLU A 78 7.62 1.69 4.29
N LEU A 79 7.19 2.11 3.09
CA LEU A 79 6.00 1.53 2.43
C LEU A 79 6.21 0.07 2.00
N GLU A 80 7.39 -0.30 1.51
CA GLU A 80 7.66 -1.69 1.11
C GLU A 80 7.80 -2.62 2.33
N LYS A 81 8.38 -2.13 3.44
CA LYS A 81 8.42 -2.90 4.71
C LYS A 81 7.02 -3.11 5.27
N ILE A 82 6.11 -2.14 5.10
CA ILE A 82 4.71 -2.25 5.51
C ILE A 82 3.95 -3.21 4.58
N GLU A 83 4.10 -3.12 3.25
CA GLU A 83 3.50 -4.07 2.29
C GLU A 83 4.03 -5.51 2.48
N GLU A 84 5.34 -5.71 2.64
CA GLU A 84 5.94 -7.04 2.87
C GLU A 84 5.54 -7.62 4.24
N LYS A 85 5.30 -6.78 5.26
CA LYS A 85 4.76 -7.21 6.56
C LYS A 85 3.24 -7.49 6.49
N LEU A 86 2.49 -6.71 5.70
CA LEU A 86 1.05 -6.86 5.52
C LEU A 86 0.68 -8.05 4.63
N ASP A 87 1.39 -8.32 3.54
CA ASP A 87 1.14 -9.50 2.70
C ASP A 87 1.47 -10.81 3.44
N ASP A 88 2.45 -10.80 4.35
CA ASP A 88 2.71 -11.94 5.25
C ASP A 88 1.62 -12.07 6.32
N ALA A 89 1.04 -10.96 6.82
CA ALA A 89 -0.08 -10.99 7.78
C ALA A 89 -1.43 -11.30 7.13
N CYS A 90 -1.62 -10.94 5.85
CA CYS A 90 -2.76 -11.22 4.99
C CYS A 90 -2.58 -12.50 4.17
N SER A 91 -1.55 -13.31 4.44
CA SER A 91 -1.39 -14.66 3.87
C SER A 91 -2.47 -15.66 4.32
N VAL A 92 -3.53 -15.15 4.96
CA VAL A 92 -4.85 -15.79 5.16
C VAL A 92 -5.76 -15.60 3.94
N ASP A 93 -5.31 -15.02 2.83
CA ASP A 93 -5.91 -15.27 1.50
C ASP A 93 -5.59 -16.71 1.05
N LYS A 94 -6.32 -17.61 1.71
CA LYS A 94 -6.56 -18.99 1.33
C LYS A 94 -6.95 -19.04 -0.17
N TYR A 95 -6.20 -19.81 -0.96
CA TYR A 95 -6.60 -20.51 -2.20
C TYR A 95 -6.12 -20.06 -3.61
N SER A 96 -5.39 -18.97 -3.86
CA SER A 96 -5.09 -18.62 -5.28
C SER A 96 -3.69 -18.94 -5.81
N GLU A 97 -2.66 -19.02 -4.95
CA GLU A 97 -1.25 -19.15 -5.39
C GLU A 97 -0.72 -20.59 -5.29
N LYS A 98 -1.25 -21.41 -4.38
CA LYS A 98 -0.89 -22.84 -4.25
C LYS A 98 -1.34 -23.71 -5.42
N TYR A 99 -2.24 -23.21 -6.26
CA TYR A 99 -2.89 -23.95 -7.36
C TYR A 99 -2.48 -23.44 -8.75
N ILE A 100 -1.50 -22.54 -8.84
CA ILE A 100 -0.97 -22.13 -10.14
C ILE A 100 -0.16 -23.30 -10.71
N SER A 101 -0.56 -23.78 -11.89
CA SER A 101 0.17 -24.87 -12.55
C SER A 101 1.59 -24.42 -12.90
N ILE A 102 2.53 -25.37 -12.95
CA ILE A 102 3.92 -25.09 -13.34
C ILE A 102 3.99 -24.48 -14.75
N SER A 103 3.03 -24.84 -15.62
CA SER A 103 2.89 -24.30 -16.97
C SER A 103 2.50 -22.82 -16.93
N ASP A 104 1.47 -22.48 -16.15
CA ASP A 104 1.00 -21.09 -16.03
C ASP A 104 2.06 -20.20 -15.38
N ALA A 105 2.74 -20.68 -14.34
CA ALA A 105 3.84 -19.94 -13.73
C ALA A 105 4.99 -19.68 -14.73
N LYS A 106 5.23 -20.59 -15.68
CA LYS A 106 6.27 -20.44 -16.70
C LYS A 106 5.91 -19.39 -17.75
N THR A 107 4.63 -19.24 -18.08
CA THR A 107 4.16 -18.24 -19.04
C THR A 107 4.05 -16.85 -18.41
N LEU A 108 3.69 -16.78 -17.13
CA LEU A 108 3.50 -15.55 -16.37
C LEU A 108 4.79 -14.90 -15.87
N LEU A 109 5.77 -15.71 -15.42
CA LEU A 109 6.96 -15.19 -14.77
C LEU A 109 8.16 -15.05 -15.72
N LYS A 110 8.98 -14.02 -15.46
CA LYS A 110 10.32 -13.92 -16.04
C LYS A 110 11.18 -15.11 -15.59
N ARG A 111 12.17 -15.49 -16.40
CA ARG A 111 13.06 -16.65 -16.13
C ARG A 111 13.67 -16.64 -14.71
N SER A 112 14.09 -15.46 -14.23
CA SER A 112 14.65 -15.30 -12.88
C SER A 112 13.63 -15.63 -11.79
N ASP A 113 12.42 -15.11 -11.92
CA ASP A 113 11.35 -15.27 -10.92
C ASP A 113 10.77 -16.68 -10.97
N TYR A 114 10.68 -17.26 -12.17
CA TYR A 114 10.27 -18.65 -12.36
C TYR A 114 11.24 -19.64 -11.69
N ARG A 115 12.54 -19.37 -11.71
CA ARG A 115 13.53 -20.18 -10.97
C ARG A 115 13.29 -20.11 -9.46
N ILE A 116 12.98 -18.93 -8.93
CA ILE A 116 12.63 -18.76 -7.50
C ILE A 116 11.32 -19.50 -7.19
N PHE A 117 10.31 -19.39 -8.06
CA PHE A 117 9.04 -20.11 -7.92
C PHE A 117 9.25 -21.63 -7.85
N LYS A 118 10.04 -22.23 -8.76
CA LYS A 118 10.37 -23.66 -8.71
C LYS A 118 11.05 -24.07 -7.41
N LEU A 119 12.03 -23.29 -6.95
CA LEU A 119 12.72 -23.58 -5.70
C LEU A 119 11.79 -23.51 -4.49
N TRP A 120 10.87 -22.55 -4.50
CA TRP A 120 9.84 -22.36 -3.48
C TRP A 120 8.82 -23.50 -3.47
N LEU A 121 8.38 -23.94 -4.65
CA LEU A 121 7.51 -25.12 -4.82
C LEU A 121 8.19 -26.40 -4.33
N ASN A 122 9.43 -26.66 -4.75
CA ASN A 122 10.25 -27.81 -4.31
C ASN A 122 10.70 -27.73 -2.84
N ALA A 123 10.29 -26.68 -2.13
CA ALA A 123 10.56 -26.45 -0.72
C ALA A 123 9.26 -26.43 0.10
N ASP A 124 8.16 -26.94 -0.45
CA ASP A 124 6.83 -26.94 0.18
C ASP A 124 6.40 -25.54 0.63
N PHE A 125 6.71 -24.54 -0.20
CA PHE A 125 6.46 -23.12 0.07
C PHE A 125 7.18 -22.55 1.31
N ASN A 126 8.24 -23.22 1.78
CA ASN A 126 9.00 -22.80 2.96
C ASN A 126 10.21 -21.92 2.57
N VAL A 127 10.16 -20.63 2.95
CA VAL A 127 11.23 -19.65 2.66
C VAL A 127 12.57 -20.03 3.29
N LYS A 128 12.59 -20.64 4.49
CA LYS A 128 13.85 -21.07 5.15
C LYS A 128 14.53 -22.19 4.35
N LYS A 129 13.77 -23.16 3.86
CA LYS A 129 14.29 -24.22 2.98
C LYS A 129 14.86 -23.65 1.68
N VAL A 130 14.19 -22.64 1.09
CA VAL A 130 14.72 -21.92 -0.10
C VAL A 130 16.02 -21.18 0.23
N ALA A 131 16.10 -20.54 1.40
CA ALA A 131 17.27 -19.78 1.83
C ALA A 131 18.49 -20.69 1.96
N ASN A 132 18.31 -21.86 2.55
CA ASN A 132 19.35 -22.89 2.66
C ASN A 132 19.81 -23.37 1.27
N LYS A 133 18.88 -23.64 0.35
CA LYS A 133 19.20 -24.05 -1.03
C LYS A 133 19.96 -22.96 -1.81
N LEU A 134 19.61 -21.69 -1.60
CA LEU A 134 20.24 -20.55 -2.28
C LEU A 134 21.52 -20.04 -1.59
N LYS A 135 21.85 -20.53 -0.39
CA LYS A 135 22.92 -20.00 0.46
C LYS A 135 22.79 -18.49 0.68
N LEU A 136 21.56 -18.02 0.92
CA LEU A 136 21.24 -16.61 1.19
C LEU A 136 20.68 -16.47 2.60
N SER A 137 20.76 -15.26 3.16
CA SER A 137 20.06 -14.96 4.41
C SER A 137 18.55 -15.12 4.26
N TYR A 138 17.86 -15.40 5.37
CA TYR A 138 16.40 -15.51 5.40
C TYR A 138 15.74 -14.25 4.82
N ASN A 139 16.20 -13.06 5.23
CA ASN A 139 15.63 -11.79 4.77
C ASN A 139 15.84 -11.58 3.27
N ALA A 140 17.04 -11.84 2.74
CA ALA A 140 17.30 -11.71 1.31
C ALA A 140 16.44 -12.68 0.48
N THR A 141 16.24 -13.90 0.98
CA THR A 141 15.39 -14.91 0.35
C THR A 141 13.92 -14.53 0.43
N ARG A 142 13.46 -14.06 1.59
CA ARG A 142 12.10 -13.59 1.83
C ARG A 142 11.73 -12.48 0.84
N SER A 143 12.59 -11.47 0.70
CA SER A 143 12.34 -10.41 -0.28
C SER A 143 12.35 -10.92 -1.72
N LYS A 144 13.17 -11.92 -2.09
CA LYS A 144 13.11 -12.55 -3.43
C LYS A 144 11.79 -13.29 -3.66
N VAL A 145 11.31 -14.05 -2.67
CA VAL A 145 10.02 -14.76 -2.75
C VAL A 145 8.88 -13.76 -2.84
N TYR A 146 8.89 -12.71 -2.01
CA TYR A 146 7.91 -11.63 -2.04
C TYR A 146 7.81 -10.99 -3.43
N LYS A 147 8.95 -10.59 -4.02
CA LYS A 147 9.01 -10.03 -5.37
C LYS A 147 8.38 -10.95 -6.41
N MET A 148 8.76 -12.23 -6.37
CA MET A 148 8.23 -13.24 -7.27
C MET A 148 6.70 -13.38 -7.11
N LYS A 149 6.19 -13.46 -5.88
CA LYS A 149 4.74 -13.56 -5.61
C LYS A 149 3.98 -12.34 -6.12
N LYS A 150 4.47 -11.14 -5.84
CA LYS A 150 3.88 -9.88 -6.33
C LYS A 150 3.84 -9.83 -7.86
N ASN A 151 4.92 -10.23 -8.52
CA ASN A 151 4.99 -10.30 -9.98
C ASN A 151 4.00 -11.33 -10.55
N LEU A 152 3.88 -12.51 -9.92
CA LEU A 152 2.94 -13.55 -10.31
C LEU A 152 1.48 -13.08 -10.19
N ARG A 153 1.14 -12.45 -9.06
CA ARG A 153 -0.19 -11.86 -8.81
C ARG A 153 -0.53 -10.80 -9.86
N ALA A 154 0.40 -9.89 -10.12
CA ALA A 154 0.20 -8.82 -11.10
C ALA A 154 -0.10 -9.37 -12.50
N GLU A 155 0.71 -10.30 -13.00
CA GLU A 155 0.49 -10.87 -14.33
C GLU A 155 -0.80 -11.71 -14.41
N LYS A 156 -1.13 -12.46 -13.35
CA LYS A 156 -2.40 -13.21 -13.27
C LYS A 156 -3.61 -12.28 -13.31
N LEU A 157 -3.60 -11.19 -12.55
CA LEU A 157 -4.70 -10.22 -12.53
C LEU A 157 -4.86 -9.55 -13.90
N LYS A 158 -3.75 -9.18 -14.57
CA LYS A 158 -3.79 -8.65 -15.93
C LYS A 158 -4.40 -9.65 -16.93
N GLN A 159 -4.00 -10.93 -16.89
CA GLN A 159 -4.58 -11.97 -17.74
C GLN A 159 -6.07 -12.19 -17.49
N GLN A 160 -6.52 -12.04 -16.25
CA GLN A 160 -7.93 -12.10 -15.87
C GLN A 160 -8.72 -10.84 -16.25
N GLY A 161 -8.10 -9.85 -16.92
CA GLY A 161 -8.73 -8.62 -17.36
C GLY A 161 -8.88 -7.55 -16.28
N TRP A 162 -8.15 -7.64 -15.16
CA TRP A 162 -8.13 -6.56 -14.16
C TRP A 162 -7.49 -5.30 -14.72
N LEU A 163 -8.21 -4.19 -14.60
CA LEU A 163 -7.77 -2.88 -15.11
C LEU A 163 -7.37 -1.94 -13.97
N GLY A 164 -8.02 -2.00 -12.82
CA GLY A 164 -7.74 -1.12 -11.68
C GLY A 164 -7.30 -1.89 -10.44
N SER A 165 -6.20 -1.48 -9.81
CA SER A 165 -5.70 -1.91 -8.49
C SER A 165 -4.18 -1.81 -8.46
N LYS A 166 -3.57 -1.53 -7.31
CA LYS A 166 -2.12 -1.63 -7.11
C LYS A 166 -1.59 -3.04 -7.37
N ASP A 167 -2.44 -4.04 -7.19
CA ASP A 167 -2.06 -5.44 -7.34
C ASP A 167 -1.78 -5.83 -8.80
N ILE A 168 -2.25 -5.03 -9.77
CA ILE A 168 -1.94 -5.27 -11.19
C ILE A 168 -0.52 -4.84 -11.56
N ILE A 169 0.26 -4.32 -10.60
CA ILE A 169 1.60 -3.80 -10.83
C ILE A 169 2.65 -4.75 -10.27
N ASP A 170 3.66 -5.05 -11.09
CA ASP A 170 4.81 -5.82 -10.64
C ASP A 170 5.63 -5.07 -9.57
N TYR A 171 6.48 -5.78 -8.86
CA TYR A 171 7.25 -5.22 -7.75
C TYR A 171 8.13 -4.02 -8.18
N ASN A 172 8.82 -4.12 -9.31
CA ASN A 172 9.76 -3.07 -9.75
C ASN A 172 9.01 -1.81 -10.18
N THR A 173 7.89 -1.98 -10.85
CA THR A 173 7.05 -0.87 -11.29
C THR A 173 6.40 -0.19 -10.09
N ASN A 174 5.91 -0.95 -9.10
CA ASN A 174 5.40 -0.40 -7.83
C ASN A 174 6.49 0.41 -7.10
N LYS A 175 7.70 -0.13 -7.01
CA LYS A 175 8.85 0.57 -6.44
C LYS A 175 9.19 1.86 -7.19
N ASN A 176 9.16 1.83 -8.52
CA ASN A 176 9.42 2.99 -9.35
C ASN A 176 8.34 4.06 -9.18
N ILE A 177 7.06 3.66 -9.02
CA ILE A 177 5.95 4.57 -8.74
C ILE A 177 6.15 5.23 -7.38
N ILE A 178 6.42 4.47 -6.32
CA ILE A 178 6.65 5.03 -4.98
C ILE A 178 7.84 6.01 -5.00
N THR A 179 8.93 5.62 -5.69
CA THR A 179 10.10 6.49 -5.86
C THR A 179 9.73 7.77 -6.58
N PHE A 180 9.01 7.67 -7.70
CA PHE A 180 8.53 8.82 -8.45
C PHE A 180 7.64 9.74 -7.59
N ILE A 181 6.67 9.21 -6.84
CA ILE A 181 5.78 10.00 -5.98
C ILE A 181 6.60 10.77 -4.94
N ASN A 182 7.53 10.10 -4.27
CA ASN A 182 8.38 10.73 -3.25
C ASN A 182 9.29 11.80 -3.86
N THR A 183 9.90 11.53 -5.01
CA THR A 183 10.70 12.50 -5.75
C THR A 183 9.83 13.68 -6.18
N PHE A 184 8.64 13.43 -6.71
CA PHE A 184 7.71 14.45 -7.15
C PHE A 184 7.35 15.42 -6.02
N VAL A 185 6.88 14.91 -4.87
CA VAL A 185 6.56 15.75 -3.70
C VAL A 185 7.75 16.59 -3.27
N LYS A 186 8.90 15.94 -3.04
CA LYS A 186 10.10 16.62 -2.54
C LYS A 186 10.59 17.70 -3.50
N LYS A 187 10.49 17.47 -4.81
CA LYS A 187 10.93 18.42 -5.83
C LYS A 187 9.92 19.55 -6.04
N MET A 188 8.63 19.27 -5.90
CA MET A 188 7.57 20.29 -5.87
C MET A 188 7.73 21.24 -4.67
N GLU A 189 7.99 20.72 -3.47
CA GLU A 189 8.27 21.53 -2.27
C GLU A 189 9.47 22.47 -2.45
N LYS A 190 10.56 21.92 -3.03
CA LYS A 190 11.82 22.65 -3.27
C LYS A 190 11.80 23.56 -4.50
N ARG A 191 10.72 23.53 -5.30
CA ARG A 191 10.62 24.23 -6.60
C ARG A 191 11.72 23.82 -7.59
N ASP A 192 12.16 22.58 -7.52
CA ASP A 192 13.23 22.03 -8.35
C ASP A 192 12.64 21.24 -9.53
N PHE A 193 12.15 21.99 -10.51
CA PHE A 193 11.43 21.45 -11.66
C PHE A 193 12.35 20.81 -12.70
N ASP A 194 13.63 21.20 -12.75
CA ASP A 194 14.58 20.66 -13.71
C ASP A 194 14.86 19.18 -13.47
N HIS A 195 14.89 18.75 -12.20
CA HIS A 195 14.97 17.32 -11.88
C HIS A 195 13.75 16.53 -12.36
N LEU A 196 12.58 17.17 -12.42
CA LEU A 196 11.37 16.53 -12.90
C LEU A 196 11.40 16.34 -14.43
N ARG A 197 12.10 17.17 -15.22
CA ARG A 197 12.24 17.04 -16.69
C ARG A 197 12.54 15.62 -17.15
N SER A 198 13.39 14.92 -16.40
CA SER A 198 13.76 13.53 -16.71
C SER A 198 12.58 12.55 -16.80
N TYR A 199 11.48 12.84 -16.10
CA TYR A 199 10.26 12.05 -16.10
C TYR A 199 9.27 12.46 -17.19
N PHE A 200 9.23 13.72 -17.62
CA PHE A 200 8.18 14.26 -18.48
C PHE A 200 8.56 14.19 -19.96
N GLU A 201 7.77 13.47 -20.75
CA GLU A 201 7.98 13.29 -22.18
C GLU A 201 7.11 14.31 -22.93
N TYR A 202 7.73 15.31 -23.55
CA TYR A 202 7.04 16.35 -24.35
C TYR A 202 6.00 17.18 -23.59
N ILE A 203 6.05 17.22 -22.26
CA ILE A 203 5.22 18.10 -21.44
C ILE A 203 6.05 19.32 -21.07
N GLU A 204 5.58 20.49 -21.49
CA GLU A 204 6.11 21.77 -21.00
C GLU A 204 5.92 21.83 -19.50
N ILE A 205 7.02 21.86 -18.76
CA ILE A 205 7.00 21.92 -17.30
C ILE A 205 6.35 23.20 -16.80
N GLU A 206 6.37 24.27 -17.59
CA GLU A 206 5.65 25.51 -17.29
C GLU A 206 4.13 25.29 -17.15
N LYS A 207 3.57 24.21 -17.76
CA LYS A 207 2.16 23.81 -17.60
C LYS A 207 1.91 22.98 -16.34
N ILE A 208 2.95 22.52 -15.64
CA ILE A 208 2.79 21.89 -14.33
C ILE A 208 2.46 22.99 -13.33
N THR A 209 1.17 23.23 -13.11
CA THR A 209 0.72 24.18 -12.09
C THR A 209 1.32 23.80 -10.74
N LYS A 210 1.75 24.82 -10.00
CA LYS A 210 2.22 24.66 -8.62
C LYS A 210 1.12 23.95 -7.81
N LEU A 211 1.41 22.72 -7.41
CA LEU A 211 0.57 21.98 -6.49
C LEU A 211 0.99 22.35 -5.08
N ASP A 212 0.04 22.76 -4.27
CA ASP A 212 0.20 22.95 -2.84
C ASP A 212 -0.09 21.61 -2.16
N ILE A 213 0.94 20.80 -1.96
CA ILE A 213 0.83 19.45 -1.39
C ILE A 213 1.33 19.51 0.05
N LYS A 214 0.41 19.41 1.01
CA LYS A 214 0.73 19.27 2.44
C LYS A 214 0.91 17.79 2.81
N GLN A 215 0.04 16.93 2.29
CA GLN A 215 0.06 15.50 2.58
C GLN A 215 -0.49 14.71 1.38
N ILE A 216 0.17 13.60 1.03
CA ILE A 216 -0.35 12.62 0.06
C ILE A 216 -1.14 11.53 0.77
N PHE A 217 -2.29 11.14 0.19
CA PHE A 217 -3.05 9.95 0.59
C PHE A 217 -2.61 8.71 -0.22
N ASN A 218 -3.27 7.57 -0.03
CA ASN A 218 -3.01 6.40 -0.88
C ASN A 218 -3.33 6.71 -2.34
N TYR A 219 -2.38 6.42 -3.23
CA TYR A 219 -2.58 6.51 -4.67
C TYR A 219 -3.40 5.32 -5.20
N ASP A 220 -4.00 5.46 -6.37
CA ASP A 220 -4.63 4.38 -7.13
C ASP A 220 -4.08 4.34 -8.56
N ILE A 221 -4.27 3.22 -9.25
CA ILE A 221 -3.72 3.00 -10.58
C ILE A 221 -4.68 2.23 -11.48
N LEU A 222 -4.69 2.64 -12.73
CA LEU A 222 -5.46 2.05 -13.82
C LEU A 222 -4.54 1.68 -14.98
N LEU A 223 -4.73 0.50 -15.54
CA LEU A 223 -4.12 0.06 -16.80
C LEU A 223 -5.05 0.47 -17.95
N LEU A 224 -4.61 1.42 -18.78
CA LEU A 224 -5.40 1.91 -19.92
C LEU A 224 -5.23 1.02 -21.16
N LYS A 225 -4.00 0.61 -21.44
CA LYS A 225 -3.61 -0.32 -22.51
C LYS A 225 -2.22 -0.85 -22.22
N ARG A 226 -1.74 -1.83 -23.00
CA ARG A 226 -0.42 -2.46 -22.79
C ARG A 226 0.67 -1.42 -22.51
N ASN A 227 1.24 -1.49 -21.29
CA ASN A 227 2.28 -0.60 -20.77
C ASN A 227 1.92 0.90 -20.68
N LEU A 228 0.64 1.26 -20.71
CA LEU A 228 0.15 2.62 -20.45
C LEU A 228 -0.74 2.62 -19.21
N TYR A 229 -0.30 3.36 -18.21
CA TYR A 229 -0.94 3.43 -16.91
C TYR A 229 -1.44 4.85 -16.62
N GLU A 230 -2.44 4.95 -15.77
CA GLU A 230 -2.91 6.20 -15.19
C GLU A 230 -2.86 6.11 -13.67
N LEU A 231 -2.06 6.99 -13.06
CA LEU A 231 -1.82 7.07 -11.62
C LEU A 231 -2.65 8.22 -11.05
N TYR A 232 -3.47 7.91 -10.06
CA TYR A 232 -4.30 8.87 -9.33
C TYR A 232 -3.68 9.13 -7.97
N ILE A 233 -3.34 10.38 -7.67
CA ILE A 233 -2.74 10.77 -6.40
C ILE A 233 -3.66 11.77 -5.71
N PRO A 234 -4.47 11.33 -4.73
CA PRO A 234 -5.16 12.23 -3.83
C PRO A 234 -4.15 12.89 -2.89
N TYR A 235 -4.33 14.18 -2.64
CA TYR A 235 -3.52 14.92 -1.67
C TYR A 235 -4.36 15.99 -0.94
N GLU A 236 -3.91 16.38 0.24
CA GLU A 236 -4.44 17.50 1.02
C GLU A 236 -3.58 18.74 0.75
N ASP A 237 -4.21 19.89 0.50
CA ASP A 237 -3.54 21.18 0.36
C ASP A 237 -3.35 21.91 1.70
N SER A 238 -2.68 23.07 1.71
CA SER A 238 -2.45 23.85 2.93
C SER A 238 -3.74 24.34 3.59
N LYS A 239 -4.85 24.38 2.85
CA LYS A 239 -6.19 24.77 3.31
C LYS A 239 -7.02 23.58 3.77
N SER A 240 -6.39 22.41 3.92
CA SER A 240 -7.04 21.16 4.30
C SER A 240 -8.15 20.71 3.34
N LYS A 241 -8.05 21.07 2.06
CA LYS A 241 -8.93 20.56 1.01
C LYS A 241 -8.28 19.38 0.30
N VAL A 242 -9.08 18.35 0.02
CA VAL A 242 -8.66 17.21 -0.78
C VAL A 242 -8.67 17.60 -2.26
N GLN A 243 -7.54 17.40 -2.91
CA GLN A 243 -7.29 17.62 -4.33
C GLN A 243 -6.75 16.32 -4.95
N PHE A 244 -6.64 16.31 -6.27
CA PHE A 244 -6.12 15.16 -7.01
C PHE A 244 -5.22 15.64 -8.14
N CYS A 245 -4.11 14.93 -8.34
CA CYS A 245 -3.35 15.00 -9.57
C CYS A 245 -3.27 13.62 -10.22
N ILE A 246 -3.24 13.63 -11.56
CA ILE A 246 -3.32 12.42 -12.37
C ILE A 246 -2.13 12.41 -13.33
N PHE A 247 -1.42 11.29 -13.38
CA PHE A 247 -0.29 11.08 -14.27
C PHE A 247 -0.57 9.92 -15.20
N ARG A 248 -0.52 10.16 -16.50
CA ARG A 248 -0.51 9.09 -17.49
C ARG A 248 0.93 8.79 -17.86
N PHE A 249 1.36 7.55 -17.68
CA PHE A 249 2.77 7.20 -17.91
C PHE A 249 2.94 5.85 -18.60
N LYS A 250 4.08 5.71 -19.27
CA LYS A 250 4.59 4.46 -19.81
C LYS A 250 5.91 4.09 -19.14
N LEU A 251 6.29 2.83 -19.24
CA LEU A 251 7.62 2.36 -18.84
C LEU A 251 8.53 2.33 -20.08
N ASP A 252 9.73 2.90 -19.97
CA ASP A 252 10.73 2.78 -21.03
C ASP A 252 11.40 1.39 -21.04
N LYS A 253 12.36 1.18 -21.96
CA LYS A 253 13.10 -0.09 -22.07
C LYS A 253 13.91 -0.44 -20.82
N GLN A 254 14.25 0.56 -20.00
CA GLN A 254 14.97 0.43 -18.73
C GLN A 254 14.02 0.36 -17.53
N ASN A 255 12.71 0.27 -17.76
CA ASN A 255 11.66 0.27 -16.75
C ASN A 255 11.49 1.59 -15.99
N HIS A 256 12.00 2.71 -16.53
CA HIS A 256 11.79 4.02 -15.94
C HIS A 256 10.42 4.59 -16.31
N ILE A 257 9.83 5.34 -15.40
CA ILE A 257 8.56 6.02 -15.60
C ILE A 257 8.76 7.21 -16.54
N LYS A 258 7.98 7.25 -17.62
CA LYS A 258 7.88 8.38 -18.56
C LYS A 258 6.45 8.91 -18.59
N ILE A 259 6.25 10.11 -18.07
CA ILE A 259 4.97 10.80 -18.00
C ILE A 259 4.65 11.34 -19.38
N THR A 260 3.52 10.89 -19.92
CA THR A 260 2.99 11.25 -21.24
C THR A 260 1.87 12.27 -21.16
N LYS A 261 1.12 12.30 -20.04
CA LYS A 261 0.15 13.36 -19.72
C LYS A 261 0.14 13.63 -18.22
N PHE A 262 -0.14 14.88 -17.86
CA PHE A 262 -0.33 15.32 -16.49
C PHE A 262 -1.60 16.16 -16.38
N PHE A 263 -2.40 15.88 -15.37
CA PHE A 263 -3.59 16.64 -15.04
C PHE A 263 -3.50 17.07 -13.59
N ALA A 264 -3.39 18.38 -13.37
CA ALA A 264 -3.25 18.96 -12.03
C ALA A 264 -4.55 19.01 -11.25
N LYS A 265 -5.68 18.93 -11.94
CA LYS A 265 -7.03 18.99 -11.37
C LYS A 265 -7.94 18.04 -12.14
N PRO A 266 -8.96 17.46 -11.49
CA PRO A 266 -10.01 16.73 -12.20
C PRO A 266 -10.72 17.65 -13.19
N THR A 267 -11.03 17.12 -14.38
CA THR A 267 -11.79 17.84 -15.41
C THR A 267 -13.23 18.14 -14.99
N LYS A 268 -13.80 17.33 -14.10
CA LYS A 268 -15.15 17.49 -13.58
C LYS A 268 -15.21 17.05 -12.11
N VAL A 269 -15.75 17.91 -11.26
CA VAL A 269 -16.03 17.59 -9.85
C VAL A 269 -17.54 17.61 -9.67
N VAL A 270 -18.08 16.53 -9.10
CA VAL A 270 -19.51 16.44 -8.79
C VAL A 270 -19.66 16.39 -7.28
N LYS A 271 -20.29 17.43 -6.74
CA LYS A 271 -20.74 17.43 -5.34
C LYS A 271 -21.95 16.53 -5.23
N ILE A 272 -21.97 15.69 -4.21
CA ILE A 272 -23.08 14.80 -3.88
C ILE A 272 -23.47 15.17 -2.46
N ASN A 273 -24.74 15.51 -2.23
CA ASN A 273 -25.19 15.93 -0.91
C ASN A 273 -25.67 14.72 -0.08
N MET A 274 -24.84 13.68 0.00
CA MET A 274 -25.18 12.45 0.71
C MET A 274 -23.99 11.82 1.43
N PRO A 275 -24.21 11.06 2.51
CA PRO A 275 -23.15 10.35 3.20
C PRO A 275 -22.41 9.35 2.29
N LYS A 276 -21.08 9.29 2.39
CA LYS A 276 -20.22 8.39 1.59
C LYS A 276 -20.71 6.94 1.57
N LYS A 277 -21.16 6.40 2.72
CA LYS A 277 -21.63 5.02 2.83
C LYS A 277 -22.89 4.75 2.00
N GLU A 278 -23.77 5.74 1.86
CA GLU A 278 -24.99 5.61 1.07
C GLU A 278 -24.70 5.73 -0.41
N ALA A 279 -23.88 6.71 -0.81
CA ALA A 279 -23.40 6.87 -2.18
C ALA A 279 -22.77 5.57 -2.71
N LEU A 280 -21.91 4.93 -1.91
CA LEU A 280 -21.25 3.68 -2.31
C LEU A 280 -22.20 2.49 -2.43
N LYS A 281 -23.30 2.45 -1.66
CA LYS A 281 -24.32 1.38 -1.79
C LYS A 281 -25.15 1.50 -3.06
N MET A 282 -25.25 2.71 -3.61
CA MET A 282 -26.03 2.97 -4.83
C MET A 282 -25.25 2.66 -6.11
N LEU A 283 -23.93 2.65 -6.03
CA LEU A 283 -23.08 2.33 -7.18
C LEU A 283 -23.06 0.81 -7.41
N PRO A 284 -22.96 0.37 -8.68
CA PRO A 284 -22.76 -1.04 -8.98
C PRO A 284 -21.47 -1.54 -8.35
N ARG A 285 -21.40 -2.85 -8.13
CA ARG A 285 -20.17 -3.48 -7.66
C ARG A 285 -19.06 -3.22 -8.67
N MET A 286 -17.85 -2.96 -8.18
CA MET A 286 -16.69 -2.86 -9.04
C MET A 286 -16.41 -4.21 -9.68
N GLU A 287 -16.17 -4.21 -10.98
CA GLU A 287 -15.75 -5.36 -11.75
C GLU A 287 -14.33 -5.13 -12.21
N LYS A 288 -13.43 -6.08 -11.95
CA LYS A 288 -12.04 -6.01 -12.42
C LYS A 288 -11.31 -4.72 -11.99
N GLY A 289 -11.74 -4.18 -10.85
CA GLY A 289 -11.18 -2.99 -10.22
C GLY A 289 -11.63 -1.64 -10.80
N VAL A 290 -12.64 -1.65 -11.66
CA VAL A 290 -13.27 -0.45 -12.20
C VAL A 290 -14.78 -0.52 -11.99
N LEU A 291 -15.46 0.63 -12.06
CA LEU A 291 -16.92 0.64 -12.14
C LEU A 291 -17.32 0.26 -13.58
N PRO A 292 -18.26 -0.67 -13.78
CA PRO A 292 -18.69 -1.11 -15.11
C PRO A 292 -19.64 -0.11 -15.81
N ILE A 293 -19.62 1.16 -15.38
CA ILE A 293 -20.52 2.21 -15.83
C ILE A 293 -19.74 3.50 -16.10
N SER A 294 -20.27 4.32 -17.01
CA SER A 294 -19.69 5.61 -17.39
C SER A 294 -19.76 6.64 -16.27
N ALA A 295 -18.94 7.69 -16.39
CA ALA A 295 -19.01 8.84 -15.48
C ALA A 295 -20.38 9.54 -15.54
N GLU A 296 -21.02 9.63 -16.73
CA GLU A 296 -22.37 10.19 -16.83
C GLU A 296 -23.41 9.36 -16.05
N GLU A 297 -23.33 8.04 -16.11
CA GLU A 297 -24.23 7.14 -15.40
C GLU A 297 -24.04 7.20 -13.89
N VAL A 298 -22.78 7.24 -13.43
CA VAL A 298 -22.45 7.47 -12.01
C VAL A 298 -23.12 8.75 -11.52
N ILE A 299 -22.98 9.84 -12.27
CA ILE A 299 -23.59 11.13 -11.93
C ILE A 299 -25.12 11.02 -11.92
N LYS A 300 -25.72 10.34 -12.91
CA LYS A 300 -27.17 10.15 -13.00
C LYS A 300 -27.73 9.36 -11.82
N ILE A 301 -27.04 8.30 -11.39
CA ILE A 301 -27.41 7.50 -10.22
C ILE A 301 -27.36 8.34 -8.95
N LEU A 302 -26.26 9.09 -8.76
CA LEU A 302 -26.01 9.84 -7.53
C LEU A 302 -26.88 11.10 -7.43
N LYS A 303 -27.24 11.73 -8.56
CA LYS A 303 -28.13 12.90 -8.59
C LYS A 303 -29.62 12.57 -8.61
N LYS A 304 -30.03 11.35 -8.97
CA LYS A 304 -31.46 10.96 -9.03
C LYS A 304 -32.17 10.96 -7.67
N LYS A 305 -31.43 11.10 -6.57
CA LYS A 305 -31.93 11.07 -5.19
C LYS A 305 -31.32 12.17 -4.31
N ASP A 306 -30.68 13.17 -4.90
CA ASP A 306 -30.45 14.45 -4.20
C ASP A 306 -31.85 15.09 -4.08
N PRO A 307 -32.45 15.21 -2.88
CA PRO A 307 -33.75 15.86 -2.71
C PRO A 307 -33.73 17.33 -3.13
#